data_AF-A0A0J9EKU2-F1
#
_entry.id   AF-A0A0J9EKU2-F1
#
_cell.length_a   1.000
_cell.length_b   1.000
_cell.length_c   1.000
_cell.angle_alpha   90.00
_cell.angle_beta   90.00
_cell.angle_gamma   90.00
#
_symmetry.space_group_name_H-M   'P 1'
#
loop_
_entity.id
_entity.type
_entity.pdbx_description
1 polymer ?
#
loop_
_entity_poly.entity_id
_entity_poly.type
_entity_poly.pdbx_seq_one_letter_code
_entity_poly.pdbx_strand_id
1 'polypeptide(L)'
;MSSATVHLSVPGDWKLWYKHMLEYAKDKKVSDFINLDKPDIFSELEEPLEPECSEEATAEAKIAYDIKVTVWKIKYMKYEKLNEDMTKI
;
A
#
# COMPACT_ATOMS: atom_id res chain seq x y z
N MET A 1 -8.12 15.93 -31.44
CA MET A 1 -7.41 14.93 -30.61
C MET A 1 -8.45 14.09 -29.91
N SER A 2 -8.38 12.76 -30.01
CA SER A 2 -9.21 11.87 -29.21
C SER A 2 -8.55 11.64 -27.85
N SER A 3 -9.31 11.78 -26.78
CA SER A 3 -8.86 11.40 -25.43
C SER A 3 -9.30 9.97 -25.14
N ALA A 4 -8.49 9.23 -24.38
CA ALA A 4 -8.83 7.92 -23.86
C ALA A 4 -8.73 7.95 -22.33
N THR A 5 -9.73 7.39 -21.66
CA THR A 5 -9.79 7.28 -20.20
C THR A 5 -9.70 5.82 -19.80
N VAL A 6 -8.81 5.51 -18.86
CA VAL A 6 -8.67 4.17 -18.28
C VAL A 6 -9.23 4.21 -16.85
N HIS A 7 -10.11 3.26 -16.52
CA HIS A 7 -10.64 3.10 -15.17
C HIS A 7 -9.89 1.97 -14.46
N LEU A 8 -9.25 2.30 -13.33
CA LEU A 8 -8.47 1.36 -12.51
C LEU A 8 -9.18 1.21 -11.16
N SER A 9 -10.05 0.21 -11.08
CA SER A 9 -11.01 0.09 -9.98
C SER A 9 -10.48 -0.75 -8.82
N VAL A 10 -9.46 -1.59 -9.07
CA VAL A 10 -8.81 -2.42 -8.05
C VAL A 10 -7.29 -2.19 -7.99
N PRO A 11 -6.64 -2.42 -6.83
CA PRO A 11 -5.21 -2.19 -6.66
C PRO A 11 -4.34 -2.98 -7.65
N GLY A 12 -4.72 -4.21 -8.00
CA GLY A 12 -4.02 -5.01 -9.01
C GLY A 12 -3.99 -4.36 -10.40
N ASP A 13 -5.08 -3.71 -10.83
CA ASP A 13 -5.14 -2.98 -12.11
C ASP A 13 -4.13 -1.84 -12.14
N TRP A 14 -3.98 -1.13 -11.01
CA TRP A 14 -3.00 -0.05 -10.87
C TRP A 14 -1.57 -0.55 -11.04
N LYS A 15 -1.22 -1.70 -10.45
CA LYS A 15 0.11 -2.30 -10.61
C LYS A 15 0.38 -2.74 -12.04
N LEU A 16 -0.59 -3.36 -12.69
CA LEU A 16 -0.44 -3.77 -14.09
C LEU A 16 -0.30 -2.56 -15.02
N TRP A 17 -1.14 -1.54 -14.82
CA TRP A 17 -1.07 -0.28 -15.57
C TRP A 17 0.27 0.42 -15.36
N TYR A 18 0.75 0.51 -14.11
CA TYR A 18 2.03 1.14 -13.82
C TYR A 18 3.18 0.41 -14.49
N LYS A 19 3.22 -0.93 -14.41
CA LYS A 19 4.23 -1.74 -15.11
C LYS A 19 4.21 -1.50 -16.62
N HIS A 20 3.03 -1.44 -17.22
CA HIS A 20 2.89 -1.12 -18.64
C HIS A 20 3.43 0.28 -18.99
N MET A 21 3.14 1.28 -18.15
CA MET A 21 3.64 2.65 -18.33
C MET A 21 5.17 2.74 -18.18
N LEU A 22 5.77 1.94 -17.29
CA LEU A 22 7.23 1.86 -17.15
C LEU A 22 7.89 1.36 -18.44
N GLU A 23 7.37 0.26 -19.01
CA GLU A 23 7.85 -0.29 -20.29
C GLU A 23 7.67 0.72 -21.43
N TYR A 24 6.50 1.33 -21.51
CA TYR A 24 6.18 2.33 -22.54
C TYR A 24 7.12 3.54 -22.47
N ALA A 25 7.36 4.08 -21.28
CA ALA A 25 8.23 5.23 -21.09
C ALA A 25 9.70 4.91 -21.42
N LYS A 26 10.16 3.68 -21.10
CA LYS A 26 11.47 3.18 -21.51
C LYS A 26 11.59 3.14 -23.04
N ASP A 27 10.60 2.57 -23.72
CA ASP A 27 10.58 2.46 -25.19
C ASP A 27 10.52 3.83 -25.87
N LYS A 28 9.75 4.77 -25.30
CA LYS A 28 9.63 6.15 -25.80
C LYS A 28 10.79 7.05 -25.40
N LYS A 29 11.77 6.55 -24.64
CA LYS A 29 12.92 7.31 -24.13
C LYS A 29 12.50 8.55 -23.33
N VAL A 30 11.43 8.42 -22.55
CA VAL A 30 10.92 9.42 -21.60
C VAL A 30 11.03 8.91 -20.16
N SER A 31 12.06 8.10 -19.91
CA SER A 31 12.36 7.52 -18.60
C SER A 31 12.59 8.56 -17.51
N ASP A 32 12.98 9.79 -17.88
CA ASP A 32 13.24 10.87 -16.93
C ASP A 32 12.01 11.26 -16.08
N PHE A 33 10.81 10.88 -16.52
CA PHE A 33 9.55 11.14 -15.82
C PHE A 33 9.11 10.01 -14.89
N ILE A 34 9.84 8.89 -14.82
CA ILE A 34 9.48 7.71 -14.04
C ILE A 34 10.67 7.15 -13.27
N ASN A 35 10.42 6.59 -12.09
CA ASN A 35 11.46 5.93 -11.31
C ASN A 35 11.63 4.48 -11.75
N LEU A 36 12.59 4.22 -12.64
CA LEU A 36 12.89 2.87 -13.12
C LEU A 36 13.63 2.01 -12.07
N ASP A 37 14.28 2.63 -11.08
CA ASP A 37 15.01 1.91 -10.04
C ASP A 37 14.06 1.29 -9.00
N LYS A 38 12.84 1.81 -8.91
CA LYS A 38 11.79 1.29 -8.03
C LYS A 38 10.51 0.95 -8.83
N PRO A 39 10.58 -0.11 -9.65
CA PRO A 39 9.49 -0.45 -10.57
C PRO A 39 8.24 -0.98 -9.84
N ASP A 40 8.40 -1.48 -8.62
CA ASP A 40 7.27 -1.86 -7.76
C ASP A 40 6.99 -0.78 -6.72
N ILE A 41 6.21 0.23 -7.12
CA ILE A 41 5.77 1.33 -6.24
C ILE A 41 4.93 0.86 -5.05
N PHE A 42 4.48 -0.39 -5.04
CA PHE A 42 3.65 -0.95 -3.99
C PHE A 42 4.43 -1.83 -3.00
N SER A 43 5.71 -2.10 -3.29
CA SER A 43 6.63 -2.77 -2.35
C SER A 43 6.89 -1.97 -1.07
N GLU A 44 6.49 -0.70 -1.04
CA GLU A 44 6.64 0.22 0.09
C GLU A 44 5.42 0.27 1.00
N LEU A 45 4.43 -0.60 0.83
CA LEU A 45 3.29 -0.60 1.73
C LEU A 45 3.79 -0.89 3.15
N GLU A 46 3.72 0.13 4.01
CA GLU A 46 4.25 0.02 5.36
C GLU A 46 3.26 -0.76 6.24
N GLU A 47 3.76 -1.84 6.85
CA GLU A 47 2.99 -2.63 7.79
C GLU A 47 2.67 -1.77 9.03
N PRO A 48 1.41 -1.76 9.52
CA PRO A 48 1.08 -1.04 10.74
C PRO A 48 1.87 -1.58 11.94
N LEU A 49 2.55 -0.71 12.68
CA LEU A 49 3.28 -1.09 13.89
C LEU A 49 2.35 -1.52 15.02
N GLU A 50 2.62 -2.68 15.61
CA GLU A 50 1.92 -3.17 16.79
C GLU A 50 2.14 -2.18 17.96
N PRO A 51 1.09 -1.82 18.71
CA PRO A 51 1.24 -0.93 19.85
C PRO A 51 2.07 -1.59 20.95
N GLU A 52 2.94 -0.81 21.58
CA GLU A 52 3.70 -1.26 22.75
C GLU A 52 2.80 -1.33 24.00
N CYS A 53 3.03 -2.36 24.81
CA CYS A 53 2.38 -2.50 26.11
C CYS A 53 2.96 -1.48 27.09
N SER A 54 2.08 -0.82 27.85
CA SER A 54 2.52 0.09 28.92
C SER A 54 3.09 -0.73 30.08
N GLU A 55 4.21 -0.28 30.67
CA GLU A 55 4.75 -0.84 31.91
C GLU A 55 3.86 -0.54 33.14
N GLU A 56 2.96 0.43 33.00
CA GLU A 56 2.05 0.86 34.05
C GLU A 56 0.94 -0.17 34.28
N ALA A 57 0.94 -0.80 35.46
CA ALA A 57 -0.05 -1.80 35.87
C ALA A 57 -1.38 -1.19 36.35
N THR A 58 -1.89 -0.17 35.65
CA THR A 58 -3.18 0.48 35.98
C THR A 58 -4.30 -0.02 35.07
N ALA A 59 -5.54 0.01 35.57
CA ALA A 59 -6.72 -0.38 34.78
C ALA A 59 -6.92 0.53 33.55
N GLU A 60 -6.62 1.82 33.69
CA GLU A 60 -6.69 2.80 32.61
C GLU A 60 -5.64 2.53 31.52
N ALA A 61 -4.41 2.20 31.90
CA ALA A 61 -3.36 1.82 30.95
C ALA A 61 -3.74 0.58 30.14
N LYS A 62 -4.38 -0.40 30.78
CA LYS A 62 -4.91 -1.59 30.11
C LYS A 62 -6.00 -1.25 29.09
N ILE A 63 -6.98 -0.43 29.48
CA ILE A 63 -8.06 0.00 28.57
C ILE A 63 -7.50 0.78 27.38
N ALA A 64 -6.55 1.69 27.63
CA ALA A 64 -5.90 2.46 26.56
C ALA A 64 -5.11 1.56 25.60
N TYR A 65 -4.42 0.54 26.10
CA TYR A 65 -3.74 -0.46 25.29
C TYR A 65 -4.72 -1.28 24.45
N ASP A 66 -5.79 -1.81 25.05
CA ASP A 66 -6.80 -2.61 24.33
C ASP A 66 -7.46 -1.82 23.18
N ILE A 67 -7.67 -0.51 23.36
CA ILE A 67 -8.15 0.39 22.30
C ILE A 67 -7.10 0.51 21.18
N LYS A 68 -5.82 0.75 21.53
CA LYS A 68 -4.73 0.84 20.54
C LYS A 68 -4.60 -0.46 19.74
N VAL A 69 -4.68 -1.62 20.40
CA VAL A 69 -4.64 -2.94 19.75
C VAL A 69 -5.81 -3.10 18.79
N THR A 70 -7.01 -2.67 19.18
CA THR A 70 -8.20 -2.75 18.31
C THR A 70 -8.05 -1.88 17.06
N VAL A 71 -7.54 -0.65 17.22
CA VAL A 71 -7.26 0.25 16.08
C VAL A 71 -6.17 -0.34 15.17
N TRP A 72 -5.11 -0.90 15.76
CA TRP A 72 -4.05 -1.55 15.01
C TRP A 72 -4.57 -2.74 14.19
N LYS A 73 -5.38 -3.64 14.78
CA LYS A 73 -6.00 -4.77 14.07
C LYS A 73 -6.81 -4.32 12.84
N ILE A 74 -7.59 -3.24 12.96
CA ILE A 74 -8.35 -2.70 11.83
C ILE A 74 -7.42 -2.21 10.71
N LYS A 75 -6.33 -1.52 11.07
CA LYS A 75 -5.32 -1.07 10.09
C LYS A 75 -4.62 -2.26 9.45
N TYR A 76 -4.24 -3.26 10.23
CA TYR A 76 -3.55 -4.46 9.78
C TYR A 76 -4.43 -5.27 8.81
N MET A 77 -5.72 -5.45 9.10
CA MET A 77 -6.65 -6.11 8.17
C MET A 77 -6.78 -5.38 6.82
N LYS A 78 -6.76 -4.03 6.82
CA LYS A 78 -6.78 -3.24 5.58
C LYS A 78 -5.47 -3.41 4.80
N TYR A 79 -4.35 -3.41 5.51
CA TYR A 79 -3.02 -3.67 4.94
C TYR A 79 -2.97 -5.06 4.30
N GLU A 80 -3.36 -6.12 5.01
CA GLU A 80 -3.37 -7.49 4.47
C GLU A 80 -4.25 -7.61 3.24
N LYS A 81 -5.47 -7.06 3.28
CA LYS A 81 -6.37 -7.09 2.11
C LYS A 81 -5.74 -6.41 0.90
N LEU A 82 -5.15 -5.22 1.10
CA LEU A 82 -4.51 -4.50 0.01
C LEU A 82 -3.30 -5.27 -0.50
N ASN A 83 -2.43 -5.76 0.37
CA ASN A 83 -1.27 -6.56 -0.01
C ASN A 83 -1.64 -7.84 -0.76
N GLU A 84 -2.72 -8.52 -0.34
CA GLU A 84 -3.24 -9.70 -1.03
C GLU A 84 -3.75 -9.36 -2.44
N ASP A 85 -4.55 -8.29 -2.57
CA ASP A 85 -5.04 -7.79 -3.86
C ASP A 85 -3.88 -7.38 -4.79
N MET A 86 -2.76 -6.89 -4.23
CA MET A 86 -1.54 -6.54 -4.97
C MET A 86 -0.68 -7.75 -5.38
N THR A 87 -0.83 -8.88 -4.69
CA THR A 87 -0.04 -10.10 -4.91
C THR A 87 -0.72 -11.06 -5.89
N LYS A 88 -2.05 -11.04 -5.98
CA LYS A 88 -2.87 -11.95 -6.83
C LYS A 88 -2.81 -11.69 -8.35
N ILE A 89 -1.83 -10.93 -8.85
CA ILE A 89 -1.66 -10.59 -10.28
C ILE A 89 -1.12 -11.79 -11.07
#